data_AF-A0A433A279-F1
#
_entry.id   AF-A0A433A279-F1
#
_cell.length_a   1.000
_cell.length_b   1.000
_cell.length_c   1.000
_cell.angle_alpha   90.00
_cell.angle_beta   90.00
_cell.angle_gamma   90.00
#
_symmetry.space_group_name_H-M   'P 1'
#
loop_
_entity.id
_entity.type
_entity.pdbx_description
1 polymer ?
#
loop_
_entity_poly.entity_id
_entity_poly.type
_entity_poly.pdbx_seq_one_letter_code
_entity_poly.pdbx_strand_id
1 'polypeptide(L)'
;MPSCFDFFKKIGSLKENELYANVRLCNVLEGKTCTPISLREFRLFLKNKERSLENLDFHFWYLDYKVKWSNLPIETKALSPPPLERPGLHIYWYQPTVPNVVSPPSAYSALIDMPSPLPPATLTPSVTERYANLGLVPQSQPFRREVDMVLQTFFFESPKELNIEGHARDYVRYHSKFTTHPDVFVQVHRRVLENMQSSSLKNFINSALQNINYDGKIFRWSVACGLLTASFIVTVVVFSLHVSRWFRLFDLPLVFLAVLYFVSAQAGVCFTRATANRRELHDYELAGMDMPHITSKQNVLDMEKALDELKNVVDPFVQNYNKYRIISTFHKVIHSALYLAIMAAPRDFVARLADLKVETHTIDADDSLIPNCTLRGLPLLIYRGVFAVSEQHDPASSIERVFASNGFPPQWRYGMYKQHHYHSTAHEILGVFQGTATIQFGGPNEACNVVEEVGPGDVIVIPAGVAHGCLRSSEAFCMVGAYAEGAHWDMNYGRDETEYGKAIKSIEDVPIPETDPVYRNEGPLLEHWQK
;
A
#
# COMPACT_ATOMS: atom_id res chain seq x y z
N MET A 1 7.42 11.14 -16.55
CA MET A 1 5.96 11.34 -16.48
C MET A 1 5.52 11.00 -15.05
N PRO A 2 4.69 11.83 -14.38
CA PRO A 2 4.11 11.41 -13.10
C PRO A 2 3.37 10.09 -13.34
N SER A 3 3.58 9.13 -12.45
CA SER A 3 3.01 7.79 -12.63
C SER A 3 1.48 7.92 -12.68
N CYS A 4 0.80 7.07 -13.46
CA CYS A 4 -0.67 6.99 -13.47
C CYS A 4 -1.25 6.88 -12.04
N PHE A 5 -0.47 6.30 -11.13
CA PHE A 5 -0.75 6.21 -9.70
C PHE A 5 -0.81 7.57 -8.99
N ASP A 6 0.11 8.49 -9.29
CA ASP A 6 0.10 9.84 -8.71
C ASP A 6 -1.13 10.62 -9.15
N PHE A 7 -1.59 10.40 -10.39
CA PHE A 7 -2.82 11.00 -10.90
C PHE A 7 -4.07 10.49 -10.16
N PHE A 8 -4.25 9.17 -10.03
CA PHE A 8 -5.41 8.60 -9.32
C PHE A 8 -5.38 8.85 -7.82
N LYS A 9 -4.21 8.80 -7.18
CA LYS A 9 -4.05 9.15 -5.76
C LYS A 9 -4.39 10.62 -5.52
N LYS A 10 -3.94 11.50 -6.40
CA LYS A 10 -4.29 12.93 -6.38
C LYS A 10 -5.79 13.14 -6.58
N ILE A 11 -6.42 12.46 -7.53
CA ILE A 11 -7.88 12.54 -7.73
C ILE A 11 -8.63 12.02 -6.50
N GLY A 12 -8.18 10.93 -5.88
CA GLY A 12 -8.80 10.39 -4.67
C GLY A 12 -8.73 11.34 -3.50
N SER A 13 -7.55 11.92 -3.26
CA SER A 13 -7.38 12.95 -2.23
C SER A 13 -8.21 14.19 -2.54
N LEU A 14 -8.28 14.65 -3.80
CA LEU A 14 -9.10 15.79 -4.20
C LEU A 14 -10.59 15.56 -3.93
N LYS A 15 -11.12 14.38 -4.30
CA LYS A 15 -12.53 14.05 -4.09
C LYS A 15 -12.89 13.76 -2.64
N GLU A 16 -11.97 13.20 -1.88
CA GLU A 16 -12.14 13.05 -0.42
C GLU A 16 -12.16 14.42 0.27
N ASN A 17 -11.29 15.35 -0.14
CA ASN A 17 -11.32 16.72 0.35
C ASN A 17 -12.60 17.46 -0.06
N GLU A 18 -13.09 17.27 -1.30
CA GLU A 18 -14.41 17.79 -1.74
C GLU A 18 -15.57 17.20 -0.94
N LEU A 19 -15.53 15.90 -0.61
CA LEU A 19 -16.52 15.22 0.22
C LEU A 19 -16.62 15.89 1.60
N TYR A 20 -15.48 16.06 2.29
CA TYR A 20 -15.45 16.70 3.60
C TYR A 20 -15.71 18.21 3.54
N ALA A 21 -15.43 18.86 2.41
CA ALA A 21 -15.77 20.27 2.20
C ALA A 21 -17.28 20.49 2.04
N ASN A 22 -17.97 19.58 1.35
CA ASN A 22 -19.40 19.69 1.03
C ASN A 22 -20.34 19.16 2.13
N VAL A 23 -19.94 18.12 2.88
CA VAL A 23 -20.75 17.55 3.96
C VAL A 23 -20.23 18.03 5.32
N ARG A 24 -20.67 19.22 5.73
CA ARG A 24 -20.44 19.76 7.09
C ARG A 24 -21.53 19.31 8.04
N LEU A 25 -21.21 19.18 9.34
CA LEU A 25 -22.18 18.80 10.37
C LEU A 25 -23.38 19.76 10.38
N CYS A 26 -23.16 21.07 10.21
CA CYS A 26 -24.24 22.05 10.15
C CYS A 26 -25.26 21.75 9.05
N ASN A 27 -24.83 21.31 7.86
CA ASN A 27 -25.74 21.00 6.76
C ASN A 27 -26.62 19.78 7.11
N VAL A 28 -26.06 18.79 7.81
CA VAL A 28 -26.80 17.61 8.28
C VAL A 28 -27.78 18.01 9.39
N LEU A 29 -27.33 18.78 10.38
CA LEU A 29 -28.16 19.22 11.52
C LEU A 29 -29.30 20.15 11.11
N GLU A 30 -29.11 20.98 10.08
CA GLU A 30 -30.14 21.87 9.52
C GLU A 30 -31.08 21.17 8.54
N GLY A 31 -30.87 19.88 8.25
CA GLY A 31 -31.70 19.14 7.29
C GLY A 31 -31.51 19.54 5.83
N LYS A 32 -30.35 20.13 5.48
CA LYS A 32 -29.99 20.52 4.10
C LYS A 32 -29.49 19.35 3.25
N THR A 33 -29.23 18.19 3.86
CA THR A 33 -28.77 16.97 3.19
C THR A 33 -29.92 15.99 2.97
N CYS A 34 -29.80 15.15 1.94
CA CYS A 34 -30.80 14.14 1.59
C CYS A 34 -30.30 12.72 1.92
N THR A 35 -31.21 11.74 1.90
CA THR A 35 -30.87 10.31 2.06
C THR A 35 -29.77 9.90 1.06
N PRO A 36 -28.68 9.26 1.52
CA PRO A 36 -28.50 8.61 2.83
C PRO A 36 -27.79 9.44 3.93
N ILE A 37 -27.61 10.75 3.76
CA ILE A 37 -26.83 11.62 4.67
C ILE A 37 -27.74 12.60 5.43
N SER A 38 -29.03 12.32 5.59
CA SER A 38 -29.94 13.24 6.29
C SER A 38 -29.77 13.20 7.81
N LEU A 39 -30.35 14.18 8.50
CA LEU A 39 -30.43 14.21 9.97
C LEU A 39 -31.04 12.92 10.55
N ARG A 40 -32.03 12.34 9.86
CA ARG A 40 -32.69 11.10 10.29
C ARG A 40 -31.70 9.96 10.32
N GLU A 41 -30.95 9.73 9.24
CA GLU A 41 -29.96 8.65 9.19
C GLU A 41 -28.81 8.90 10.16
N PHE A 42 -28.38 10.16 10.34
CA PHE A 42 -27.35 10.50 11.33
C PHE A 42 -27.81 10.19 12.77
N ARG A 43 -29.05 10.53 13.13
CA ARG A 43 -29.64 10.20 14.44
C ARG A 43 -29.70 8.69 14.65
N LEU A 44 -30.12 7.92 13.63
CA LEU A 44 -30.16 6.46 13.70
C LEU A 44 -28.75 5.85 13.85
N PHE A 45 -27.77 6.41 13.15
CA PHE A 45 -26.38 6.00 13.27
C PHE A 45 -25.83 6.21 14.70
N LEU A 46 -26.03 7.40 15.28
CA LEU A 46 -25.62 7.67 16.66
C LEU A 46 -26.34 6.77 17.67
N LYS A 47 -27.63 6.51 17.47
CA LYS A 47 -28.44 5.67 18.39
C LYS A 47 -28.08 4.19 18.33
N ASN A 48 -28.01 3.63 17.12
CA ASN A 48 -28.00 2.19 16.93
C ASN A 48 -26.61 1.61 16.61
N LYS A 49 -25.67 2.44 16.13
CA LYS A 49 -24.30 2.01 15.79
C LYS A 49 -23.24 2.59 16.73
N GLU A 50 -23.15 3.91 16.83
CA GLU A 50 -22.09 4.55 17.64
C GLU A 50 -22.41 4.58 19.14
N ARG A 51 -23.70 4.47 19.52
CA ARG A 51 -24.19 4.56 20.90
C ARG A 51 -23.83 5.89 21.58
N SER A 52 -23.94 6.99 20.83
CA SER A 52 -23.54 8.34 21.26
C SER A 52 -24.63 9.41 21.01
N LEU A 53 -25.91 9.00 21.08
CA LEU A 53 -27.08 9.85 20.80
C LEU A 53 -27.22 11.04 21.76
N GLU A 54 -26.71 10.92 22.97
CA GLU A 54 -26.72 11.95 24.01
C GLU A 54 -26.08 13.27 23.54
N ASN A 55 -25.08 13.21 22.66
CA ASN A 55 -24.45 14.39 22.07
C ASN A 55 -25.43 15.22 21.23
N LEU A 56 -26.25 14.53 20.43
CA LEU A 56 -27.26 15.16 19.58
C LEU A 56 -28.44 15.69 20.42
N ASP A 57 -28.88 14.91 21.41
CA ASP A 57 -29.95 15.33 22.33
C ASP A 57 -29.52 16.57 23.13
N PHE A 58 -28.28 16.62 23.65
CA PHE A 58 -27.73 17.78 24.35
C PHE A 58 -27.60 19.00 23.43
N HIS A 59 -27.16 18.80 22.18
CA HIS A 59 -27.06 19.88 21.20
C HIS A 59 -28.40 20.57 20.95
N PHE A 60 -29.46 19.80 20.66
CA PHE A 60 -30.79 20.37 20.40
C PHE A 60 -31.41 20.98 21.65
N TRP A 61 -31.23 20.35 22.82
CA TRP A 61 -31.63 20.96 24.09
C TRP A 61 -30.96 22.32 24.29
N TYR A 62 -29.65 22.42 24.09
CA TYR A 62 -28.92 23.67 24.32
C TYR A 62 -29.36 24.81 23.38
N LEU A 63 -29.66 24.49 22.11
CA LEU A 63 -30.19 25.47 21.17
C LEU A 63 -31.57 25.98 21.60
N ASP A 64 -32.49 25.07 21.97
CA ASP A 64 -33.81 25.43 22.51
C ASP A 64 -33.67 26.25 23.80
N TYR A 65 -32.77 25.84 24.69
CA TYR A 65 -32.48 26.53 25.94
C TYR A 65 -32.00 27.97 25.72
N LYS A 66 -31.09 28.18 24.77
CA LYS A 66 -30.63 29.54 24.40
C LYS A 66 -31.78 30.40 23.86
N VAL A 67 -32.66 29.85 23.03
CA VAL A 67 -33.81 30.59 22.50
C VAL A 67 -34.75 30.98 23.64
N LYS A 68 -35.15 30.02 24.49
CA LYS A 68 -35.99 30.25 25.67
C LYS A 68 -35.37 31.31 26.60
N TRP A 69 -34.07 31.21 26.88
CA TRP A 69 -33.33 32.19 27.66
C TRP A 69 -33.34 33.58 27.02
N SER A 70 -33.08 33.67 25.71
CA SER A 70 -33.03 34.94 24.99
C SER A 70 -34.37 35.69 24.99
N ASN A 71 -35.48 34.95 25.05
CA ASN A 71 -36.84 35.49 25.10
C ASN A 71 -37.27 35.97 26.51
N LEU A 72 -36.47 35.74 27.56
CA LEU A 72 -36.81 36.21 28.91
C LEU A 72 -36.68 37.74 29.04
N PRO A 73 -37.50 38.38 29.90
CA PRO A 73 -37.32 39.77 30.31
C PRO A 73 -35.95 40.00 30.97
N ILE A 74 -35.42 41.22 30.83
CA ILE A 74 -34.11 41.61 31.38
C ILE A 74 -34.07 41.43 32.90
N GLU A 75 -35.15 41.76 33.61
CA GLU A 75 -35.27 41.60 35.06
C GLU A 75 -35.14 40.14 35.48
N THR A 76 -35.78 39.22 34.75
CA THR A 76 -35.69 37.77 35.02
C THR A 76 -34.31 37.21 34.70
N LYS A 77 -33.65 37.72 33.65
CA LYS A 77 -32.26 37.36 33.33
C LYS A 77 -31.28 37.81 34.41
N ALA A 78 -31.52 38.97 35.03
CA ALA A 78 -30.67 39.51 36.08
C ALA A 78 -30.59 38.60 37.32
N LEU A 79 -31.60 37.72 37.53
CA LEU A 79 -31.60 36.73 38.61
C LEU A 79 -30.56 35.60 38.42
N SER A 80 -30.13 35.32 37.19
CA SER A 80 -29.05 34.37 36.92
C SER A 80 -27.91 35.04 36.14
N PRO A 81 -26.94 35.65 36.84
CA PRO A 81 -25.80 36.29 36.18
C PRO A 81 -24.92 35.26 35.45
N PRO A 82 -24.15 35.68 34.44
CA PRO A 82 -23.18 34.80 33.78
C PRO A 82 -22.16 34.23 34.78
N PRO A 83 -21.55 33.07 34.49
CA PRO A 83 -20.55 32.49 35.37
C PRO A 83 -19.36 33.44 35.56
N LEU A 84 -18.94 33.62 36.82
CA LEU A 84 -17.91 34.60 37.21
C LEU A 84 -16.51 34.26 36.69
N GLU A 85 -16.29 33.01 36.30
CA GLU A 85 -15.03 32.53 35.74
C GLU A 85 -15.28 31.90 34.37
N ARG A 86 -14.41 32.21 33.42
CA ARG A 86 -14.39 31.49 32.14
C ARG A 86 -13.78 30.11 32.36
N PRO A 87 -14.26 29.08 31.66
CA PRO A 87 -13.64 27.78 31.74
C PRO A 87 -12.20 27.87 31.22
N GLY A 88 -11.24 27.71 32.13
CA GLY A 88 -9.81 27.77 31.87
C GLY A 88 -9.09 26.68 32.65
N LEU A 89 -7.92 26.27 32.14
CA LEU A 89 -7.05 25.19 32.63
C LEU A 89 -6.52 25.34 34.08
N HIS A 90 -7.05 26.28 34.88
CA HIS A 90 -6.47 26.73 36.16
C HIS A 90 -7.10 26.11 37.42
N ILE A 91 -8.06 25.19 37.31
CA ILE A 91 -8.58 24.48 38.48
C ILE A 91 -7.80 23.18 38.67
N TYR A 92 -6.51 23.31 39.00
CA TYR A 92 -5.67 22.20 39.42
C TYR A 92 -5.53 22.20 40.95
N TRP A 93 -6.05 21.13 41.56
CA TRP A 93 -5.75 20.60 42.90
C TRP A 93 -6.25 21.38 44.14
N TYR A 94 -7.50 21.13 44.52
CA TYR A 94 -7.81 20.97 45.95
C TYR A 94 -7.92 19.48 46.23
N GLN A 95 -6.78 18.83 46.53
CA GLN A 95 -6.82 17.55 47.21
C GLN A 95 -6.95 17.82 48.71
N PRO A 96 -7.88 17.19 49.43
CA PRO A 96 -7.83 17.14 50.88
C PRO A 96 -6.50 16.48 51.27
N THR A 97 -5.73 17.13 52.14
CA THR A 97 -4.47 16.60 52.66
C THR A 97 -4.70 15.24 53.32
N VAL A 98 -4.30 14.16 52.65
CA VAL A 98 -4.04 12.86 53.28
C VAL A 98 -2.56 12.82 53.66
N PRO A 99 -2.17 12.49 54.90
CA PRO A 99 -0.78 12.55 55.31
C PRO A 99 0.06 11.45 54.63
N ASN A 100 1.15 11.88 54.00
CA ASN A 100 2.40 11.16 53.74
C ASN A 100 2.33 9.66 53.37
N VAL A 101 2.45 9.37 52.07
CA VAL A 101 3.11 8.15 51.60
C VAL A 101 4.27 8.57 50.71
N VAL A 102 5.48 8.35 51.22
CA VAL A 102 6.74 8.56 50.49
C VAL A 102 6.88 7.44 49.45
N SER A 103 7.15 7.80 48.21
CA SER A 103 7.67 6.88 47.20
C SER A 103 8.78 7.59 46.41
N PRO A 104 9.87 6.89 46.04
CA PRO A 104 11.13 7.51 45.63
C PRO A 104 11.11 8.03 44.18
N PRO A 105 12.02 8.96 43.83
CA PRO A 105 11.97 9.69 42.56
C PRO A 105 12.54 8.87 41.40
N SER A 106 11.79 8.82 40.31
CA SER A 106 12.28 8.40 38.99
C SER A 106 12.59 9.66 38.17
N ALA A 107 13.82 9.72 37.69
CA ALA A 107 14.45 10.87 37.05
C ALA A 107 13.90 11.12 35.64
N TYR A 108 13.07 12.16 35.48
CA TYR A 108 12.84 12.85 34.19
C TYR A 108 12.18 14.21 34.46
N SER A 109 12.91 15.20 34.98
CA SER A 109 12.40 16.58 35.13
C SER A 109 13.50 17.66 35.17
N ALA A 110 14.61 17.46 34.46
CA ALA A 110 15.61 18.51 34.29
C ALA A 110 15.60 19.00 32.84
N LEU A 111 14.59 19.79 32.46
CA LEU A 111 14.59 20.69 31.30
C LEU A 111 13.25 21.45 31.32
N ILE A 112 13.20 22.58 32.03
CA ILE A 112 12.45 23.82 31.77
C ILE A 112 12.72 24.71 32.98
N ASP A 113 13.61 25.67 32.77
CA ASP A 113 13.88 26.77 33.69
C ASP A 113 12.72 27.76 33.56
N MET A 114 11.81 27.76 34.55
CA MET A 114 10.76 28.76 34.70
C MET A 114 11.04 29.55 35.98
N PRO A 115 10.86 30.88 35.95
CA PRO A 115 11.20 31.74 37.08
C PRO A 115 10.40 31.35 38.32
N SER A 116 11.05 31.43 39.48
CA SER A 116 10.49 31.12 40.79
C SER A 116 9.10 31.76 40.98
N PRO A 117 8.15 31.07 41.65
CA PRO A 117 6.81 31.60 41.86
C PRO A 117 6.88 32.90 42.66
N LEU A 118 6.20 33.93 42.15
CA LEU A 118 5.92 35.17 42.88
C LEU A 118 5.27 34.84 44.24
N PRO A 119 5.52 35.65 45.29
CA PRO A 119 4.89 35.46 46.58
C PRO A 119 3.35 35.49 46.44
N PRO A 120 2.61 34.78 47.32
CA PRO A 120 1.18 34.57 47.16
C PRO A 120 0.47 35.92 47.07
N ALA A 121 -0.06 36.21 45.89
CA ALA A 121 -0.90 37.36 45.65
C ALA A 121 -2.08 37.31 46.62
N THR A 122 -2.26 38.42 47.32
CA THR A 122 -3.52 38.99 47.78
C THR A 122 -4.77 38.12 47.54
N LEU A 123 -5.36 37.69 48.67
CA LEU A 123 -6.65 37.03 48.83
C LEU A 123 -7.71 37.51 47.81
N THR A 124 -7.84 36.81 46.68
CA THR A 124 -9.07 36.87 45.89
C THR A 124 -10.12 36.03 46.61
N PRO A 125 -11.34 36.55 46.89
CA PRO A 125 -12.39 35.77 47.54
C PRO A 125 -12.68 34.49 46.76
N SER A 126 -12.91 33.40 47.49
CA SER A 126 -13.27 32.12 46.87
C SER A 126 -14.48 32.32 45.93
N VAL A 127 -14.59 31.58 44.83
CA VAL A 127 -15.70 31.74 43.88
C VAL A 127 -17.05 31.65 44.60
N THR A 128 -17.15 30.78 45.61
CA THR A 128 -18.31 30.64 46.50
C THR A 128 -18.65 31.94 47.24
N GLU A 129 -17.65 32.64 47.77
CA GLU A 129 -17.81 33.91 48.48
C GLU A 129 -18.23 35.04 47.52
N ARG A 130 -17.71 35.03 46.29
CA ARG A 130 -18.15 35.96 45.23
C ARG A 130 -19.61 35.74 44.84
N TYR A 131 -20.08 34.50 44.77
CA TYR A 131 -21.50 34.20 44.55
C TYR A 131 -22.37 34.55 45.78
N ALA A 132 -21.88 34.33 47.00
CA ALA A 132 -22.60 34.69 48.22
C ALA A 132 -22.83 36.21 48.31
N ASN A 133 -21.85 37.01 47.90
CA ASN A 133 -21.94 38.48 47.87
C ASN A 133 -22.95 39.02 46.85
N LEU A 134 -23.39 38.20 45.88
CA LEU A 134 -24.40 38.59 44.88
C LEU A 134 -25.84 38.39 45.39
N GLY A 135 -26.04 37.80 46.58
CA GLY A 135 -27.38 37.60 47.14
C GLY A 135 -28.29 36.70 46.28
N LEU A 136 -27.71 35.82 45.46
CA LEU A 136 -28.47 34.98 44.53
C LEU A 136 -29.31 33.96 45.29
N VAL A 137 -30.57 33.81 44.88
CA VAL A 137 -31.47 32.75 45.37
C VAL A 137 -31.69 31.74 44.23
N PRO A 138 -30.96 30.61 44.19
CA PRO A 138 -31.00 29.66 43.07
C PRO A 138 -32.40 29.15 42.73
N GLN A 139 -33.30 29.05 43.73
CA GLN A 139 -34.68 28.60 43.53
C GLN A 139 -35.57 29.63 42.83
N SER A 140 -35.19 30.91 42.86
CA SER A 140 -35.91 31.99 42.17
C SER A 140 -35.47 32.18 40.72
N GLN A 141 -34.40 31.49 40.30
CA GLN A 141 -33.84 31.62 38.96
C GLN A 141 -34.73 30.96 37.90
N PRO A 142 -34.86 31.58 36.71
CA PRO A 142 -35.58 30.97 35.60
C PRO A 142 -34.96 29.63 35.21
N PHE A 143 -35.83 28.69 34.81
CA PHE A 143 -35.45 27.36 34.32
C PHE A 143 -34.62 26.49 35.29
N ARG A 144 -34.61 26.78 36.61
CA ARG A 144 -33.87 26.00 37.62
C ARG A 144 -34.13 24.50 37.52
N ARG A 145 -35.41 24.09 37.49
CA ARG A 145 -35.82 22.69 37.36
C ARG A 145 -35.31 22.04 36.08
N GLU A 146 -35.33 22.77 34.95
CA GLU A 146 -34.85 22.26 33.67
C GLU A 146 -33.32 22.04 33.72
N VAL A 147 -32.58 22.99 34.28
CA VAL A 147 -31.12 22.86 34.49
C VAL A 147 -30.80 21.68 35.40
N ASP A 148 -31.54 21.48 36.49
CA ASP A 148 -31.36 20.32 37.38
C ASP A 148 -31.59 18.99 36.65
N MET A 149 -32.62 18.90 35.81
CA MET A 149 -32.89 17.71 34.99
C MET A 149 -31.77 17.45 33.99
N VAL A 150 -31.25 18.49 33.33
CA VAL A 150 -30.16 18.39 32.35
C VAL A 150 -28.86 17.95 33.02
N LEU A 151 -28.55 18.49 34.20
CA LEU A 151 -27.42 18.05 34.99
C LEU A 151 -27.52 16.55 35.31
N GLN A 152 -28.67 16.10 35.81
CA GLN A 152 -28.89 14.68 36.12
C GLN A 152 -28.82 13.79 34.88
N THR A 153 -29.30 14.28 33.74
CA THR A 153 -29.35 13.50 32.50
C THR A 153 -27.97 13.36 31.85
N PHE A 154 -27.19 14.44 31.78
CA PHE A 154 -25.98 14.53 30.94
C PHE A 154 -24.66 14.70 31.72
N PHE A 155 -24.71 15.12 32.97
CA PHE A 155 -23.52 15.48 33.74
C PHE A 155 -23.33 14.64 35.00
N PHE A 156 -24.29 13.81 35.40
CA PHE A 156 -24.16 12.82 36.49
C PHE A 156 -24.23 11.40 35.93
N GLU A 157 -24.00 10.40 36.79
CA GLU A 157 -24.01 8.98 36.43
C GLU A 157 -25.38 8.56 35.87
N SER A 158 -25.52 8.67 34.55
CA SER A 158 -26.76 8.49 33.81
C SER A 158 -26.46 7.77 32.50
N PRO A 159 -27.40 6.98 31.95
CA PRO A 159 -27.26 6.37 30.63
C PRO A 159 -26.98 7.36 29.49
N LYS A 160 -27.24 8.66 29.71
CA LYS A 160 -26.98 9.75 28.75
C LYS A 160 -25.84 10.67 29.19
N GLU A 161 -24.98 10.24 30.10
CA GLU A 161 -23.83 11.04 30.52
C GLU A 161 -22.92 11.37 29.31
N LEU A 162 -22.55 12.65 29.18
CA LEU A 162 -21.67 13.11 28.10
C LEU A 162 -20.23 12.64 28.32
N ASN A 163 -19.61 12.14 27.26
CA ASN A 163 -18.19 11.82 27.23
C ASN A 163 -17.34 13.09 27.02
N ILE A 164 -17.09 13.81 28.11
CA ILE A 164 -16.32 15.06 28.14
C ILE A 164 -15.22 15.01 29.22
N GLU A 165 -14.27 15.92 29.10
CA GLU A 165 -13.14 16.05 30.03
C GLU A 165 -13.63 16.41 31.44
N GLY A 166 -12.99 15.82 32.46
CA GLY A 166 -13.43 15.95 33.86
C GLY A 166 -13.53 17.40 34.33
N HIS A 167 -12.58 18.24 33.95
CA HIS A 167 -12.60 19.67 34.33
C HIS A 167 -13.82 20.42 33.76
N ALA A 168 -14.26 20.11 32.54
CA ALA A 168 -15.43 20.74 31.92
C ALA A 168 -16.72 20.27 32.59
N ARG A 169 -16.77 18.98 32.97
CA ARG A 169 -17.87 18.42 33.76
C ARG A 169 -17.95 19.08 35.15
N ASP A 170 -16.83 19.22 35.83
CA ASP A 170 -16.76 19.81 37.16
C ASP A 170 -17.10 21.30 37.14
N TYR A 171 -16.65 22.03 36.11
CA TYR A 171 -17.03 23.43 35.89
C TYR A 171 -18.56 23.59 35.79
N VAL A 172 -19.23 22.78 34.95
CA VAL A 172 -20.69 22.83 34.81
C VAL A 172 -21.37 22.45 36.12
N ARG A 173 -20.97 21.33 36.74
CA ARG A 173 -21.54 20.87 38.02
C ARG A 173 -21.40 21.92 39.13
N TYR A 174 -20.30 22.67 39.15
CA TYR A 174 -20.03 23.69 40.15
C TYR A 174 -20.82 24.97 39.90
N HIS A 175 -20.70 25.56 38.70
CA HIS A 175 -21.35 26.85 38.39
C HIS A 175 -22.86 26.75 38.27
N SER A 176 -23.40 25.61 37.82
CA SER A 176 -24.84 25.39 37.76
C SER A 176 -25.51 25.30 39.14
N LYS A 177 -24.76 25.27 40.26
CA LYS A 177 -25.33 25.45 41.61
C LYS A 177 -25.79 26.89 41.87
N PHE A 178 -25.13 27.86 41.22
CA PHE A 178 -25.30 29.29 41.52
C PHE A 178 -26.00 30.05 40.41
N THR A 179 -25.94 29.60 39.16
CA THR A 179 -26.58 30.27 38.03
C THR A 179 -27.18 29.29 37.03
N THR A 180 -28.30 29.68 36.42
CA THR A 180 -28.90 29.03 35.26
C THR A 180 -28.50 29.67 33.93
N HIS A 181 -27.57 30.63 33.92
CA HIS A 181 -27.17 31.30 32.68
C HIS A 181 -26.61 30.31 31.62
N PRO A 182 -27.01 30.39 30.33
CA PRO A 182 -26.61 29.44 29.28
C PRO A 182 -25.10 29.39 29.01
N ASP A 183 -24.36 30.42 29.40
CA ASP A 183 -22.91 30.48 29.26
C ASP A 183 -22.17 29.37 30.00
N VAL A 184 -22.78 28.80 31.05
CA VAL A 184 -22.22 27.65 31.79
C VAL A 184 -22.00 26.46 30.85
N PHE A 185 -22.85 26.28 29.84
CA PHE A 185 -22.80 25.12 28.94
C PHE A 185 -22.05 25.39 27.62
N VAL A 186 -21.63 26.62 27.34
CA VAL A 186 -21.05 27.01 26.03
C VAL A 186 -19.83 26.15 25.67
N GLN A 187 -18.91 25.94 26.61
CA GLN A 187 -17.70 25.17 26.35
C GLN A 187 -18.01 23.71 26.09
N VAL A 188 -18.91 23.11 26.88
CA VAL A 188 -19.33 21.72 26.70
C VAL A 188 -20.06 21.54 25.38
N HIS A 189 -20.99 22.44 25.04
CA HIS A 189 -21.69 22.41 23.75
C HIS A 189 -20.73 22.49 22.56
N ARG A 190 -19.73 23.39 22.63
CA ARG A 190 -18.68 23.48 21.62
C ARG A 190 -17.91 22.16 21.49
N ARG A 191 -17.52 21.54 22.61
CA ARG A 191 -16.78 20.28 22.61
C ARG A 191 -17.61 19.13 22.04
N VAL A 192 -18.88 19.05 22.38
CA VAL A 192 -19.84 18.09 21.82
C VAL A 192 -19.95 18.24 20.31
N LEU A 193 -20.05 19.48 19.81
CA LEU A 193 -20.07 19.76 18.38
C LEU A 193 -18.77 19.38 17.67
N GLU A 194 -17.62 19.71 18.27
CA GLU A 194 -16.31 19.33 17.74
C GLU A 194 -16.14 17.80 17.67
N ASN A 195 -16.56 17.08 18.71
CA ASN A 195 -16.53 15.62 18.75
C ASN A 195 -17.45 15.00 17.68
N MET A 196 -18.68 15.50 17.55
CA MET A 196 -19.60 15.05 16.50
C MET A 196 -19.06 15.34 15.10
N GLN A 197 -18.43 16.50 14.87
CA GLN A 197 -17.88 16.88 13.55
C GLN A 197 -16.63 16.07 13.18
N SER A 198 -15.71 15.88 14.14
CA SER A 198 -14.40 15.25 13.88
C SER A 198 -14.45 13.73 13.87
N SER A 199 -15.30 13.13 14.71
CA SER A 199 -15.39 11.68 14.88
C SER A 199 -16.69 11.14 14.29
N SER A 200 -17.84 11.49 14.87
CA SER A 200 -19.10 10.82 14.56
C SER A 200 -19.56 11.05 13.12
N LEU A 201 -19.45 12.27 12.60
CA LEU A 201 -19.78 12.61 11.22
C LEU A 201 -18.88 11.87 10.23
N LYS A 202 -17.57 11.79 10.51
CA LYS A 202 -16.63 11.06 9.66
C LYS A 202 -16.99 9.58 9.58
N ASN A 203 -17.28 8.97 10.72
CA ASN A 203 -17.69 7.56 10.79
C ASN A 203 -19.05 7.32 10.12
N PHE A 204 -19.98 8.25 10.31
CA PHE A 204 -21.29 8.24 9.65
C PHE A 204 -21.16 8.30 8.13
N ILE A 205 -20.43 9.28 7.60
CA ILE A 205 -20.20 9.43 6.14
C ILE A 205 -19.56 8.16 5.57
N ASN A 206 -18.53 7.62 6.23
CA ASN A 206 -17.89 6.38 5.80
C ASN A 206 -18.86 5.20 5.75
N SER A 207 -19.85 5.15 6.63
CA SER A 207 -20.90 4.13 6.62
C SER A 207 -21.99 4.43 5.58
N ALA A 208 -22.49 5.66 5.50
CA ALA A 208 -23.59 6.08 4.64
C ALA A 208 -23.24 6.02 3.15
N LEU A 209 -21.98 6.25 2.80
CA LEU A 209 -21.48 6.17 1.42
C LEU A 209 -21.23 4.72 0.93
N GLN A 210 -21.43 3.73 1.77
CA GLN A 210 -21.41 2.32 1.36
C GLN A 210 -22.78 1.92 0.83
N ASN A 211 -22.81 1.27 -0.33
CA ASN A 211 -24.06 0.83 -0.95
C ASN A 211 -24.40 -0.64 -0.66
N ILE A 212 -23.56 -1.32 0.11
CA ILE A 212 -23.82 -2.64 0.68
C ILE A 212 -23.74 -2.56 2.20
N ASN A 213 -24.55 -3.39 2.86
CA ASN A 213 -24.56 -3.51 4.32
C ASN A 213 -23.55 -4.58 4.79
N TYR A 214 -23.61 -4.94 6.08
CA TYR A 214 -22.70 -5.92 6.67
C TYR A 214 -22.85 -7.32 6.05
N ASP A 215 -24.09 -7.79 5.88
CA ASP A 215 -24.37 -9.08 5.24
C ASP A 215 -23.90 -9.12 3.78
N GLY A 216 -24.12 -8.03 3.05
CA GLY A 216 -23.63 -7.86 1.67
C GLY A 216 -22.11 -7.90 1.58
N LYS A 217 -21.39 -7.43 2.62
CA LYS A 217 -19.93 -7.59 2.71
C LYS A 217 -19.55 -9.04 2.97
N ILE A 218 -20.18 -9.71 3.94
CA ILE A 218 -19.91 -11.12 4.25
C ILE A 218 -20.09 -11.97 3.01
N PHE A 219 -21.22 -11.83 2.31
CA PHE A 219 -21.50 -12.57 1.08
C PHE A 219 -20.36 -12.43 0.06
N ARG A 220 -19.86 -11.21 -0.15
CA ARG A 220 -18.77 -10.95 -1.09
C ARG A 220 -17.43 -11.51 -0.64
N TRP A 221 -17.13 -11.42 0.66
CA TRP A 221 -15.97 -12.08 1.26
C TRP A 221 -16.03 -13.59 1.06
N SER A 222 -17.17 -14.23 1.31
CA SER A 222 -17.37 -15.66 1.09
C SER A 222 -17.17 -16.04 -0.36
N VAL A 223 -17.70 -15.27 -1.32
CA VAL A 223 -17.48 -15.50 -2.76
C VAL A 223 -16.00 -15.33 -3.12
N ALA A 224 -15.33 -14.29 -2.64
CA ALA A 224 -13.91 -14.06 -2.89
C ALA A 224 -13.06 -15.23 -2.36
N CYS A 225 -13.28 -15.65 -1.11
CA CYS A 225 -12.58 -16.80 -0.52
C CYS A 225 -12.85 -18.10 -1.29
N GLY A 226 -14.10 -18.35 -1.70
CA GLY A 226 -14.45 -19.51 -2.51
C GLY A 226 -13.72 -19.54 -3.86
N LEU A 227 -13.65 -18.40 -4.54
CA LEU A 227 -12.93 -18.27 -5.82
C LEU A 227 -11.41 -18.44 -5.65
N LEU A 228 -10.82 -17.92 -4.57
CA LEU A 228 -9.40 -18.14 -4.27
C LEU A 228 -9.09 -19.61 -3.99
N THR A 229 -9.96 -20.30 -3.23
CA THR A 229 -9.81 -21.75 -3.00
C THR A 229 -9.92 -22.53 -4.30
N ALA A 230 -10.86 -22.18 -5.17
CA ALA A 230 -10.99 -22.82 -6.49
C ALA A 230 -9.75 -22.59 -7.36
N SER A 231 -9.22 -21.36 -7.39
CA SER A 231 -7.99 -21.02 -8.10
C SER A 231 -6.77 -21.78 -7.58
N PHE A 232 -6.66 -21.94 -6.26
CA PHE A 232 -5.60 -22.75 -5.65
C PHE A 232 -5.67 -24.21 -6.11
N ILE A 233 -6.88 -24.80 -6.14
CA ILE A 233 -7.08 -26.18 -6.63
C ILE A 233 -6.69 -26.30 -8.10
N VAL A 234 -7.14 -25.38 -8.96
CA VAL A 234 -6.77 -25.35 -10.39
C VAL A 234 -5.25 -25.27 -10.56
N THR A 235 -4.59 -24.40 -9.80
CA THR A 235 -3.13 -24.24 -9.83
C THR A 235 -2.41 -25.53 -9.43
N VAL A 236 -2.83 -26.19 -8.35
CA VAL A 236 -2.26 -27.47 -7.89
C VAL A 236 -2.45 -28.58 -8.93
N VAL A 237 -3.62 -28.66 -9.57
CA VAL A 237 -3.91 -29.65 -10.61
C VAL A 237 -3.05 -29.41 -11.84
N VAL A 238 -2.97 -28.17 -12.33
CA VAL A 238 -2.13 -27.79 -13.48
C VAL A 238 -0.66 -28.12 -13.22
N PHE A 239 -0.17 -27.89 -11.99
CA PHE A 239 1.21 -28.21 -11.62
C PHE A 239 1.44 -29.73 -11.55
N SER A 240 0.53 -30.46 -10.89
CA SER A 240 0.63 -31.92 -10.71
C SER A 240 0.53 -32.70 -12.03
N LEU A 241 -0.16 -32.17 -13.03
CA LEU A 241 -0.32 -32.82 -14.34
C LEU A 241 0.80 -32.48 -15.34
N HIS A 242 1.80 -31.67 -14.95
CA HIS A 242 2.90 -31.22 -15.82
C HIS A 242 2.43 -30.68 -17.18
N VAL A 243 1.21 -30.14 -17.25
CA VAL A 243 0.67 -29.58 -18.49
C VAL A 243 1.34 -28.25 -18.83
N SER A 244 1.25 -27.86 -20.10
CA SER A 244 1.86 -26.62 -20.59
C SER A 244 1.48 -25.41 -19.73
N ARG A 245 2.43 -24.52 -19.47
CA ARG A 245 2.23 -23.29 -18.67
C ARG A 245 1.11 -22.39 -19.19
N TRP A 246 0.73 -22.50 -20.46
CA TRP A 246 -0.40 -21.77 -21.05
C TRP A 246 -1.74 -22.10 -20.39
N PHE A 247 -1.90 -23.31 -19.82
CA PHE A 247 -3.10 -23.68 -19.08
C PHE A 247 -3.28 -22.85 -17.79
N ARG A 248 -2.22 -22.19 -17.28
CA ARG A 248 -2.33 -21.25 -16.16
C ARG A 248 -3.15 -20.00 -16.50
N LEU A 249 -3.32 -19.67 -17.78
CA LEU A 249 -4.17 -18.55 -18.21
C LEU A 249 -5.65 -18.78 -17.88
N PHE A 250 -6.10 -20.03 -17.76
CA PHE A 250 -7.47 -20.35 -17.35
C PHE A 250 -7.77 -19.99 -15.90
N ASP A 251 -6.74 -19.83 -15.06
CA ASP A 251 -6.91 -19.41 -13.67
C ASP A 251 -7.06 -17.89 -13.51
N LEU A 252 -6.59 -17.11 -14.49
CA LEU A 252 -6.63 -15.64 -14.43
C LEU A 252 -8.05 -15.06 -14.25
N PRO A 253 -9.10 -15.56 -14.93
CA PRO A 253 -10.47 -15.09 -14.69
C PRO A 253 -10.96 -15.35 -13.25
N LEU A 254 -10.58 -16.49 -12.64
CA LEU A 254 -10.95 -16.84 -11.27
C LEU A 254 -10.28 -15.88 -10.27
N VAL A 255 -8.96 -15.70 -10.40
CA VAL A 255 -8.19 -14.77 -9.56
C VAL A 255 -8.69 -13.34 -9.74
N PHE A 256 -8.94 -12.90 -10.98
CA PHE A 256 -9.46 -11.58 -11.27
C PHE A 256 -10.82 -11.34 -10.58
N LEU A 257 -11.73 -12.31 -10.70
CA LEU A 257 -13.05 -12.22 -10.06
C LEU A 257 -12.92 -12.24 -8.53
N ALA A 258 -12.04 -13.08 -7.98
CA ALA A 258 -11.78 -13.13 -6.54
C ALA A 258 -11.30 -11.78 -5.99
N VAL A 259 -10.30 -11.18 -6.64
CA VAL A 259 -9.75 -9.87 -6.28
C VAL A 259 -10.82 -8.79 -6.43
N LEU A 260 -11.63 -8.84 -7.49
CA LEU A 260 -12.74 -7.91 -7.68
C LEU A 260 -13.75 -7.97 -6.51
N TYR A 261 -14.17 -9.17 -6.11
CA TYR A 261 -15.09 -9.35 -4.97
C TYR A 261 -14.46 -8.93 -3.65
N PHE A 262 -13.18 -9.23 -3.43
CA PHE A 262 -12.42 -8.83 -2.24
C PHE A 262 -12.36 -7.30 -2.10
N VAL A 263 -11.91 -6.59 -3.15
CA VAL A 263 -11.79 -5.12 -3.09
C VAL A 263 -13.17 -4.47 -3.03
N SER A 264 -14.18 -5.03 -3.71
CA SER A 264 -15.58 -4.64 -3.61
C SER A 264 -16.13 -4.75 -2.17
N ALA A 265 -15.84 -5.86 -1.47
CA ALA A 265 -16.25 -6.08 -0.08
C ALA A 265 -15.56 -5.09 0.88
N GLN A 266 -14.25 -4.89 0.71
CA GLN A 266 -13.48 -3.96 1.53
C GLN A 266 -13.93 -2.51 1.34
N ALA A 267 -14.26 -2.13 0.10
CA ALA A 267 -14.82 -0.83 -0.20
C ALA A 267 -16.27 -0.69 0.31
N GLY A 268 -17.03 -1.77 0.48
CA GLY A 268 -18.46 -1.65 0.70
C GLY A 268 -19.17 -1.10 -0.55
N VAL A 269 -18.75 -1.56 -1.74
CA VAL A 269 -19.32 -1.16 -3.04
C VAL A 269 -19.74 -2.38 -3.84
N CYS A 270 -21.03 -2.51 -4.13
CA CYS A 270 -21.57 -3.38 -5.17
C CYS A 270 -21.71 -2.61 -6.48
N PHE A 271 -21.07 -3.08 -7.55
CA PHE A 271 -21.10 -2.40 -8.84
C PHE A 271 -22.51 -2.30 -9.43
N THR A 272 -23.26 -3.40 -9.45
CA THR A 272 -24.61 -3.43 -10.05
C THR A 272 -25.59 -2.51 -9.33
N ARG A 273 -25.52 -2.45 -8.00
CA ARG A 273 -26.32 -1.52 -7.19
C ARG A 273 -25.88 -0.07 -7.39
N ALA A 274 -24.57 0.18 -7.43
CA ALA A 274 -24.04 1.54 -7.63
C ALA A 274 -24.46 2.10 -9.00
N THR A 275 -24.40 1.31 -10.06
CA THR A 275 -24.84 1.72 -11.40
C THR A 275 -26.35 1.97 -11.46
N ALA A 276 -27.13 1.29 -10.62
CA ALA A 276 -28.57 1.50 -10.50
C ALA A 276 -28.95 2.65 -9.55
N ASN A 277 -27.99 3.38 -8.96
CA ASN A 277 -28.22 4.37 -7.89
C ASN A 277 -29.00 3.78 -6.70
N ARG A 278 -28.72 2.53 -6.36
CA ARG A 278 -29.37 1.77 -5.28
C ARG A 278 -28.36 1.41 -4.22
N ARG A 279 -28.85 1.22 -2.99
CA ARG A 279 -28.08 0.74 -1.84
C ARG A 279 -28.85 -0.32 -1.06
N GLU A 280 -28.13 -1.02 -0.19
CA GLU A 280 -28.72 -1.76 0.92
C GLU A 280 -28.86 -0.85 2.13
N LEU A 281 -29.90 -1.12 2.94
CA LEU A 281 -30.10 -0.43 4.20
C LEU A 281 -29.15 -1.02 5.24
N HIS A 282 -28.48 -0.14 5.99
CA HIS A 282 -27.56 -0.55 7.04
C HIS A 282 -28.30 -1.00 8.29
N ASP A 283 -27.65 -1.84 9.10
CA ASP A 283 -28.23 -2.42 10.31
C ASP A 283 -28.76 -1.34 11.28
N TYR A 284 -28.09 -0.19 11.35
CA TYR A 284 -28.51 0.93 12.20
C TYR A 284 -29.79 1.62 11.71
N GLU A 285 -30.07 1.54 10.41
CA GLU A 285 -31.31 2.05 9.83
C GLU A 285 -32.44 1.05 10.07
N LEU A 286 -32.17 -0.24 9.83
CA LEU A 286 -33.11 -1.34 10.06
C LEU A 286 -33.55 -1.42 11.52
N ALA A 287 -32.61 -1.29 12.47
CA ALA A 287 -32.90 -1.26 13.91
C ALA A 287 -33.74 -0.05 14.34
N GLY A 288 -33.82 0.99 13.51
CA GLY A 288 -34.63 2.19 13.76
C GLY A 288 -36.01 2.16 13.14
N MET A 289 -36.38 1.10 12.41
CA MET A 289 -37.69 0.96 11.80
C MET A 289 -38.66 0.31 12.78
N ASP A 290 -39.73 1.03 13.11
CA ASP A 290 -40.86 0.44 13.81
C ASP A 290 -41.58 -0.51 12.83
N MET A 291 -41.41 -1.81 13.04
CA MET A 291 -42.05 -2.82 12.20
C MET A 291 -43.56 -2.81 12.50
N PRO A 292 -44.43 -2.48 11.54
CA PRO A 292 -45.86 -2.52 11.76
C PRO A 292 -46.30 -3.94 12.10
N HIS A 293 -47.27 -4.10 13.01
CA HIS A 293 -47.90 -5.39 13.23
C HIS A 293 -48.53 -5.86 11.91
N ILE A 294 -47.98 -6.93 11.35
CA ILE A 294 -48.43 -7.47 10.06
C ILE A 294 -49.76 -8.17 10.30
N THR A 295 -50.85 -7.43 10.07
CA THR A 295 -52.22 -7.94 10.20
C THR A 295 -52.85 -8.32 8.85
N SER A 296 -52.24 -7.91 7.73
CA SER A 296 -52.74 -8.20 6.39
C SER A 296 -51.62 -8.32 5.35
N LYS A 297 -51.89 -9.01 4.24
CA LYS A 297 -50.99 -9.10 3.08
C LYS A 297 -50.72 -7.73 2.45
N GLN A 298 -51.69 -6.80 2.51
CA GLN A 298 -51.53 -5.44 1.99
C GLN A 298 -50.47 -4.67 2.80
N ASN A 299 -50.48 -4.80 4.14
CA ASN A 299 -49.50 -4.14 5.00
C ASN A 299 -48.06 -4.60 4.70
N VAL A 300 -47.87 -5.86 4.29
CA VAL A 300 -46.56 -6.39 3.87
C VAL A 300 -46.10 -5.71 2.58
N LEU A 301 -46.97 -5.62 1.58
CA LEU A 301 -46.65 -5.01 0.29
C LEU A 301 -46.34 -3.51 0.44
N ASP A 302 -47.11 -2.79 1.26
CA ASP A 302 -46.89 -1.37 1.51
C ASP A 302 -45.55 -1.13 2.23
N MET A 303 -45.21 -2.01 3.18
CA MET A 303 -43.92 -1.97 3.87
C MET A 303 -42.75 -2.30 2.93
N GLU A 304 -42.87 -3.33 2.09
CA GLU A 304 -41.86 -3.67 1.08
C GLU A 304 -41.61 -2.50 0.11
N LYS A 305 -42.68 -1.83 -0.31
CA LYS A 305 -42.60 -0.65 -1.16
C LYS A 305 -41.87 0.51 -0.46
N ALA A 306 -42.22 0.81 0.79
CA ALA A 306 -41.55 1.84 1.57
C ALA A 306 -40.06 1.55 1.79
N LEU A 307 -39.71 0.28 2.07
CA LEU A 307 -38.33 -0.19 2.17
C LEU A 307 -37.59 -0.03 0.84
N ASP A 308 -38.26 -0.28 -0.28
CA ASP A 308 -37.65 -0.14 -1.60
C ASP A 308 -37.37 1.31 -1.97
N GLU A 309 -38.25 2.23 -1.57
CA GLU A 309 -38.04 3.68 -1.73
C GLU A 309 -36.81 4.17 -0.96
N LEU A 310 -36.60 3.70 0.28
CA LEU A 310 -35.43 4.04 1.11
C LEU A 310 -34.09 3.52 0.54
N LYS A 311 -34.12 2.48 -0.31
CA LYS A 311 -32.94 1.94 -0.99
C LYS A 311 -32.49 2.81 -2.17
N ASN A 312 -33.29 3.79 -2.59
CA ASN A 312 -32.90 4.73 -3.65
C ASN A 312 -31.91 5.76 -3.10
N VAL A 313 -30.80 5.96 -3.82
CA VAL A 313 -29.84 7.03 -3.51
C VAL A 313 -30.31 8.29 -4.23
N VAL A 314 -30.91 9.21 -3.48
CA VAL A 314 -31.44 10.47 -4.03
C VAL A 314 -30.36 11.54 -4.16
N ASP A 315 -29.41 11.55 -3.22
CA ASP A 315 -28.34 12.55 -3.18
C ASP A 315 -27.41 12.47 -4.42
N PRO A 316 -27.36 13.51 -5.28
CA PRO A 316 -26.55 13.49 -6.51
C PRO A 316 -25.05 13.41 -6.25
N PHE A 317 -24.61 13.96 -5.12
CA PHE A 317 -23.21 13.91 -4.73
C PHE A 317 -22.81 12.45 -4.39
N VAL A 318 -23.65 11.72 -3.65
CA VAL A 318 -23.42 10.30 -3.34
C VAL A 318 -23.41 9.44 -4.61
N GLN A 319 -24.30 9.71 -5.58
CA GLN A 319 -24.29 9.03 -6.88
C GLN A 319 -22.95 9.22 -7.62
N ASN A 320 -22.46 10.46 -7.70
CA ASN A 320 -21.19 10.78 -8.35
C ASN A 320 -19.98 10.20 -7.60
N TYR A 321 -20.01 10.22 -6.28
CA TYR A 321 -18.99 9.60 -5.46
C TYR A 321 -18.92 8.09 -5.68
N ASN A 322 -20.07 7.40 -5.73
CA ASN A 322 -20.13 5.97 -6.02
C ASN A 322 -19.49 5.62 -7.38
N LYS A 323 -19.75 6.41 -8.43
CA LYS A 323 -19.09 6.24 -9.74
C LYS A 323 -17.56 6.32 -9.63
N TYR A 324 -17.05 7.27 -8.86
CA TYR A 324 -15.61 7.40 -8.61
C TYR A 324 -15.04 6.19 -7.87
N ARG A 325 -15.73 5.70 -6.82
CA ARG A 325 -15.29 4.51 -6.08
C ARG A 325 -15.21 3.27 -6.96
N ILE A 326 -16.14 3.12 -7.91
CA ILE A 326 -16.11 2.05 -8.91
C ILE A 326 -14.80 2.12 -9.70
N ILE A 327 -14.50 3.27 -10.31
CA ILE A 327 -13.30 3.48 -11.13
C ILE A 327 -12.03 3.20 -10.30
N SER A 328 -11.96 3.73 -9.08
CA SER A 328 -10.83 3.49 -8.17
C SER A 328 -10.67 2.01 -7.83
N THR A 329 -11.77 1.28 -7.64
CA THR A 329 -11.76 -0.16 -7.35
C THR A 329 -11.23 -0.96 -8.54
N PHE A 330 -11.74 -0.71 -9.76
CA PHE A 330 -11.24 -1.37 -10.97
C PHE A 330 -9.75 -1.12 -11.19
N HIS A 331 -9.28 0.10 -10.95
CA HIS A 331 -7.87 0.43 -11.07
C HIS A 331 -6.99 -0.38 -10.11
N LYS A 332 -7.43 -0.56 -8.85
CA LYS A 332 -6.74 -1.42 -7.87
C LYS A 332 -6.66 -2.87 -8.33
N VAL A 333 -7.76 -3.40 -8.88
CA VAL A 333 -7.80 -4.79 -9.40
C VAL A 333 -6.83 -4.96 -10.58
N ILE A 334 -6.83 -4.04 -11.54
CA ILE A 334 -5.93 -4.07 -12.71
C ILE A 334 -4.46 -4.03 -12.26
N HIS A 335 -4.12 -3.19 -11.29
CA HIS A 335 -2.76 -3.13 -10.76
C HIS A 335 -2.34 -4.42 -10.04
N SER A 336 -3.21 -5.00 -9.21
CA SER A 336 -2.93 -6.28 -8.57
C SER A 336 -2.73 -7.39 -9.60
N ALA A 337 -3.55 -7.41 -10.67
CA ALA A 337 -3.40 -8.36 -11.77
C ALA A 337 -2.09 -8.15 -12.56
N LEU A 338 -1.72 -6.89 -12.84
CA LEU A 338 -0.47 -6.55 -13.52
C LEU A 338 0.75 -6.93 -12.67
N TYR A 339 0.70 -6.70 -11.35
CA TYR A 339 1.76 -7.08 -10.43
C TYR A 339 1.94 -8.61 -10.38
N LEU A 340 0.84 -9.38 -10.30
CA LEU A 340 0.91 -10.84 -10.40
C LEU A 340 1.48 -11.29 -11.76
N ALA A 341 1.09 -10.64 -12.87
CA ALA A 341 1.62 -10.96 -14.19
C ALA A 341 3.14 -10.68 -14.31
N ILE A 342 3.61 -9.57 -13.75
CA ILE A 342 5.05 -9.23 -13.69
C ILE A 342 5.82 -10.22 -12.80
N MET A 343 5.24 -10.65 -11.68
CA MET A 343 5.87 -11.63 -10.79
C MET A 343 5.83 -13.06 -11.35
N ALA A 344 4.86 -13.38 -12.20
CA ALA A 344 4.77 -14.64 -12.91
C ALA A 344 5.63 -14.69 -14.20
N ALA A 345 6.18 -13.57 -14.65
CA ALA A 345 7.10 -13.52 -15.78
C ALA A 345 8.46 -14.11 -15.36
N PRO A 346 9.03 -15.07 -16.12
CA PRO A 346 10.37 -15.56 -15.86
C PRO A 346 11.37 -14.41 -15.98
N ARG A 347 12.00 -14.02 -14.87
CA ARG A 347 13.13 -13.09 -14.89
C ARG A 347 14.37 -13.92 -15.17
N ASP A 348 14.78 -14.00 -16.42
CA ASP A 348 16.16 -14.35 -16.74
C ASP A 348 17.00 -13.16 -16.27
N PHE A 349 17.58 -13.25 -15.07
CA PHE A 349 18.31 -12.14 -14.47
C PHE A 349 19.68 -12.03 -15.15
N VAL A 350 19.73 -11.18 -16.18
CA VAL A 350 20.95 -10.72 -16.84
C VAL A 350 21.38 -9.41 -16.18
N ALA A 351 22.65 -9.28 -15.82
CA ALA A 351 23.23 -8.07 -15.26
C ALA A 351 23.01 -6.88 -16.21
N ARG A 352 22.71 -5.70 -15.68
CA ARG A 352 22.61 -4.48 -16.50
C ARG A 352 23.99 -4.15 -17.07
N LEU A 353 24.04 -3.69 -18.31
CA LEU A 353 25.27 -3.31 -18.99
C LEU A 353 26.13 -2.33 -18.17
N ALA A 354 25.50 -1.36 -17.48
CA ALA A 354 26.20 -0.38 -16.64
C ALA A 354 26.91 -0.99 -15.41
N ASP A 355 26.47 -2.16 -14.97
CA ASP A 355 27.02 -2.88 -13.81
C ASP A 355 27.97 -4.02 -14.25
N LEU A 356 28.14 -4.22 -15.57
CA LEU A 356 28.92 -5.32 -16.14
C LEU A 356 30.43 -5.04 -16.01
N LYS A 357 31.16 -6.03 -15.50
CA LYS A 357 32.62 -6.04 -15.57
C LYS A 357 33.06 -6.87 -16.78
N VAL A 358 33.75 -6.22 -17.72
CA VAL A 358 34.33 -6.84 -18.91
C VAL A 358 35.85 -6.84 -18.77
N GLU A 359 36.47 -7.99 -18.98
CA GLU A 359 37.91 -8.15 -19.10
C GLU A 359 38.25 -8.39 -20.58
N THR A 360 39.26 -7.67 -21.06
CA THR A 360 39.69 -7.68 -22.46
C THR A 360 41.15 -8.06 -22.53
N HIS A 361 41.45 -9.11 -23.29
CA HIS A 361 42.77 -9.71 -23.35
C HIS A 361 43.24 -9.84 -24.81
N THR A 362 44.43 -9.33 -25.11
CA THR A 362 45.09 -9.52 -26.41
C THR A 362 46.24 -10.49 -26.22
N ILE A 363 46.22 -11.58 -26.98
CA ILE A 363 47.20 -12.67 -26.88
C ILE A 363 47.98 -12.70 -28.19
N ASP A 364 49.29 -12.49 -28.10
CA ASP A 364 50.15 -12.50 -29.26
C ASP A 364 50.38 -13.92 -29.79
N ALA A 365 50.60 -14.04 -31.09
CA ALA A 365 51.12 -15.25 -31.69
C ALA A 365 52.55 -15.51 -31.18
N ASP A 366 52.87 -16.77 -30.93
CA ASP A 366 54.20 -17.24 -30.56
C ASP A 366 54.71 -18.27 -31.58
N ASP A 367 55.89 -18.85 -31.33
CA ASP A 367 56.49 -19.87 -32.19
C ASP A 367 55.74 -21.23 -32.16
N SER A 368 54.58 -21.33 -31.51
CA SER A 368 53.82 -22.58 -31.35
C SER A 368 52.84 -22.90 -32.48
N LEU A 369 52.93 -22.22 -33.62
CA LEU A 369 52.00 -22.38 -34.77
C LEU A 369 50.54 -22.20 -34.35
N ILE A 370 50.29 -21.20 -33.48
CA ILE A 370 48.96 -20.81 -33.00
C ILE A 370 48.74 -19.33 -33.32
N PRO A 371 47.70 -18.96 -34.08
CA PRO A 371 47.49 -17.57 -34.51
C PRO A 371 47.14 -16.57 -33.39
N ASN A 372 46.43 -17.03 -32.35
CA ASN A 372 45.89 -16.21 -31.27
C ASN A 372 45.16 -14.94 -31.79
N CYS A 373 45.29 -13.80 -31.10
CA CYS A 373 44.57 -12.57 -31.42
C CYS A 373 45.24 -11.78 -32.56
N THR A 374 46.53 -12.03 -32.85
CA THR A 374 47.36 -11.16 -33.69
C THR A 374 46.86 -11.07 -35.14
N LEU A 375 46.34 -12.16 -35.70
CA LEU A 375 45.95 -12.22 -37.11
C LEU A 375 44.78 -11.27 -37.44
N ARG A 376 43.74 -11.26 -36.60
CA ARG A 376 42.53 -10.44 -36.80
C ARG A 376 42.48 -9.21 -35.90
N GLY A 377 43.36 -9.11 -34.91
CA GLY A 377 43.35 -8.04 -33.90
C GLY A 377 42.13 -8.05 -32.99
N LEU A 378 41.39 -9.16 -32.93
CA LEU A 378 40.18 -9.29 -32.11
C LEU A 378 40.58 -9.78 -30.71
N PRO A 379 40.27 -9.03 -29.64
CA PRO A 379 40.62 -9.46 -28.29
C PRO A 379 39.65 -10.51 -27.75
N LEU A 380 40.15 -11.39 -26.89
CA LEU A 380 39.35 -12.25 -26.03
C LEU A 380 38.56 -11.38 -25.02
N LEU A 381 37.27 -11.66 -24.85
CA LEU A 381 36.42 -10.96 -23.88
C LEU A 381 35.85 -11.92 -22.84
N ILE A 382 35.88 -11.50 -21.57
CA ILE A 382 35.24 -12.22 -20.46
C ILE A 382 34.27 -11.28 -19.76
N TYR A 383 32.99 -11.65 -19.78
CA TYR A 383 31.91 -10.92 -19.11
C TYR A 383 31.66 -11.58 -17.77
N ARG A 384 31.94 -10.87 -16.68
CA ARG A 384 31.88 -11.44 -15.32
C ARG A 384 30.47 -11.37 -14.74
N GLY A 385 29.98 -12.50 -14.23
CA GLY A 385 28.74 -12.59 -13.46
C GLY A 385 27.50 -12.07 -14.21
N VAL A 386 27.44 -12.26 -15.53
CA VAL A 386 26.34 -11.81 -16.39
C VAL A 386 25.03 -12.43 -15.98
N PHE A 387 25.03 -13.74 -15.72
CA PHE A 387 23.84 -14.48 -15.36
C PHE A 387 23.82 -14.78 -13.86
N ALA A 388 22.70 -14.50 -13.19
CA ALA A 388 22.46 -15.07 -11.87
C ALA A 388 22.01 -16.53 -12.02
N VAL A 389 22.97 -17.44 -11.95
CA VAL A 389 22.70 -18.87 -12.05
C VAL A 389 22.19 -19.39 -10.70
N SER A 390 20.92 -19.80 -10.66
CA SER A 390 20.30 -20.44 -9.50
C SER A 390 20.48 -21.96 -9.59
N GLU A 391 20.79 -22.62 -8.48
CA GLU A 391 20.86 -24.09 -8.40
C GLU A 391 19.48 -24.78 -8.51
N GLN A 392 18.40 -24.00 -8.47
CA GLN A 392 17.04 -24.50 -8.61
C GLN A 392 16.57 -24.34 -10.06
N HIS A 393 16.28 -25.46 -10.74
CA HIS A 393 16.00 -25.62 -12.19
C HIS A 393 17.22 -25.63 -13.12
N ASP A 394 17.03 -26.21 -14.33
CA ASP A 394 18.06 -26.37 -15.38
C ASP A 394 18.87 -25.08 -15.61
N PRO A 395 20.09 -24.98 -15.04
CA PRO A 395 20.82 -23.72 -14.94
C PRO A 395 21.29 -23.19 -16.30
N ALA A 396 21.50 -24.08 -17.28
CA ALA A 396 21.93 -23.73 -18.63
C ALA A 396 20.82 -23.08 -19.47
N SER A 397 19.55 -23.40 -19.19
CA SER A 397 18.40 -23.02 -20.03
C SER A 397 18.19 -21.51 -20.19
N SER A 398 18.66 -20.71 -19.23
CA SER A 398 18.58 -19.24 -19.29
C SER A 398 19.66 -18.67 -20.21
N ILE A 399 20.88 -19.20 -20.12
CA ILE A 399 22.01 -18.83 -20.98
C ILE A 399 21.69 -19.20 -22.43
N GLU A 400 21.22 -20.42 -22.66
CA GLU A 400 20.88 -20.93 -23.98
C GLU A 400 19.84 -20.07 -24.69
N ARG A 401 18.81 -19.64 -23.95
CA ARG A 401 17.73 -18.81 -24.48
C ARG A 401 18.24 -17.43 -24.90
N VAL A 402 19.07 -16.80 -24.08
CA VAL A 402 19.66 -15.49 -24.38
C VAL A 402 20.58 -15.58 -25.59
N PHE A 403 21.51 -16.54 -25.62
CA PHE A 403 22.41 -16.74 -26.76
C PHE A 403 21.62 -16.99 -28.05
N ALA A 404 20.65 -17.92 -28.04
CA ALA A 404 19.82 -18.20 -29.21
C ALA A 404 19.05 -16.97 -29.69
N SER A 405 18.45 -16.19 -28.78
CA SER A 405 17.72 -14.97 -29.14
C SER A 405 18.59 -13.88 -29.76
N ASN A 406 19.91 -13.94 -29.52
CA ASN A 406 20.90 -12.97 -29.97
C ASN A 406 21.70 -13.46 -31.18
N GLY A 407 21.29 -14.56 -31.83
CA GLY A 407 21.91 -15.07 -33.05
C GLY A 407 23.03 -16.09 -32.83
N PHE A 408 23.19 -16.58 -31.60
CA PHE A 408 24.18 -17.59 -31.22
C PHE A 408 23.49 -18.85 -30.73
N PRO A 409 22.91 -19.69 -31.61
CA PRO A 409 22.26 -20.92 -31.18
C PRO A 409 23.24 -21.84 -30.41
N PRO A 410 22.89 -22.26 -29.18
CA PRO A 410 23.66 -23.24 -28.43
C PRO A 410 23.75 -24.57 -29.18
N GLN A 411 24.94 -25.17 -29.19
CA GLN A 411 25.19 -26.44 -29.87
C GLN A 411 25.47 -27.58 -28.89
N TRP A 412 25.98 -27.29 -27.70
CA TRP A 412 26.34 -28.32 -26.72
C TRP A 412 26.39 -27.79 -25.28
N ARG A 413 26.33 -28.73 -24.32
CA ARG A 413 26.64 -28.50 -22.90
C ARG A 413 27.74 -29.46 -22.48
N TYR A 414 28.91 -28.94 -22.10
CA TYR A 414 30.04 -29.79 -21.74
C TYR A 414 31.07 -29.03 -20.89
N GLY A 415 32.08 -29.74 -20.37
CA GLY A 415 33.24 -29.12 -19.75
C GLY A 415 34.29 -28.67 -20.79
N MET A 416 35.40 -28.12 -20.32
CA MET A 416 36.51 -27.67 -21.18
C MET A 416 37.59 -28.76 -21.31
N TYR A 417 38.11 -28.98 -22.52
CA TYR A 417 39.21 -29.93 -22.76
C TYR A 417 40.52 -29.49 -22.10
N LYS A 418 41.33 -30.46 -21.62
CA LYS A 418 42.67 -30.18 -21.08
C LYS A 418 43.70 -29.88 -22.17
N GLN A 419 43.52 -30.47 -23.36
CA GLN A 419 44.41 -30.23 -24.49
C GLN A 419 44.07 -28.87 -25.10
N HIS A 420 45.07 -28.01 -25.27
CA HIS A 420 44.92 -26.73 -25.93
C HIS A 420 44.49 -26.94 -27.38
N HIS A 421 43.44 -26.25 -27.78
CA HIS A 421 42.90 -26.28 -29.14
C HIS A 421 42.35 -24.91 -29.51
N TYR A 422 42.17 -24.66 -30.79
CA TYR A 422 41.51 -23.46 -31.31
C TYR A 422 40.61 -23.79 -32.49
N HIS A 423 39.61 -22.94 -32.69
CA HIS A 423 38.72 -22.96 -33.85
C HIS A 423 39.21 -21.98 -34.89
N SER A 424 39.38 -22.42 -36.14
CA SER A 424 39.78 -21.58 -37.26
C SER A 424 38.59 -21.09 -38.08
N THR A 425 37.43 -21.74 -37.97
CA THR A 425 36.23 -21.46 -38.78
C THR A 425 35.10 -20.75 -38.04
N ALA A 426 35.20 -20.53 -36.73
CA ALA A 426 34.13 -19.91 -35.93
C ALA A 426 34.67 -19.16 -34.70
N HIS A 427 33.97 -18.08 -34.33
CA HIS A 427 34.06 -17.47 -33.00
C HIS A 427 33.24 -18.29 -32.01
N GLU A 428 33.79 -18.56 -30.83
CA GLU A 428 33.16 -19.41 -29.83
C GLU A 428 32.65 -18.59 -28.65
N ILE A 429 31.40 -18.84 -28.26
CA ILE A 429 30.75 -18.20 -27.12
C ILE A 429 30.48 -19.26 -26.07
N LEU A 430 31.03 -19.07 -24.87
CA LEU A 430 30.88 -20.00 -23.75
C LEU A 430 30.14 -19.32 -22.61
N GLY A 431 29.11 -19.97 -22.07
CA GLY A 431 28.42 -19.51 -20.86
C GLY A 431 28.55 -20.54 -19.75
N VAL A 432 29.21 -20.18 -18.66
CA VAL A 432 29.42 -21.09 -17.51
C VAL A 432 28.17 -21.13 -16.66
N PHE A 433 27.64 -22.32 -16.41
CA PHE A 433 26.42 -22.50 -15.60
C PHE A 433 26.61 -23.40 -14.39
N GLN A 434 27.73 -24.10 -14.26
CA GLN A 434 27.98 -24.98 -13.11
C GLN A 434 29.48 -25.15 -12.86
N GLY A 435 29.88 -25.17 -11.59
CA GLY A 435 31.26 -25.36 -11.17
C GLY A 435 32.19 -24.21 -11.56
N THR A 436 33.48 -24.37 -11.27
CA THR A 436 34.54 -23.43 -11.65
C THR A 436 35.65 -24.13 -12.42
N ALA A 437 36.36 -23.37 -13.25
CA ALA A 437 37.56 -23.83 -13.95
C ALA A 437 38.61 -22.71 -14.09
N THR A 438 39.87 -23.11 -14.08
CA THR A 438 41.02 -22.28 -14.46
C THR A 438 41.37 -22.61 -15.90
N ILE A 439 41.09 -21.68 -16.81
CA ILE A 439 41.29 -21.81 -18.24
C ILE A 439 42.51 -20.98 -18.64
N GLN A 440 43.39 -21.60 -19.41
CA GLN A 440 44.48 -20.93 -20.09
C GLN A 440 44.04 -20.61 -21.50
N PHE A 441 44.20 -19.35 -21.89
CA PHE A 441 44.05 -18.83 -23.23
C PHE A 441 45.44 -18.52 -23.79
N GLY A 442 45.65 -18.89 -25.05
CA GLY A 442 46.97 -18.98 -25.66
C GLY A 442 47.46 -20.43 -25.79
N GLY A 443 48.62 -20.59 -26.42
CA GLY A 443 49.21 -21.90 -26.71
C GLY A 443 49.70 -22.64 -25.47
N PRO A 444 50.36 -23.80 -25.62
CA PRO A 444 50.94 -24.52 -24.49
C PRO A 444 52.14 -23.79 -23.84
N ASN A 445 52.72 -22.78 -24.49
CA ASN A 445 53.87 -22.01 -23.98
C ASN A 445 53.44 -20.84 -23.10
N GLU A 446 53.96 -20.74 -21.89
CA GLU A 446 53.48 -19.78 -20.87
C GLU A 446 53.80 -18.30 -21.15
N ALA A 447 54.70 -17.97 -22.09
CA ALA A 447 55.28 -16.63 -22.21
C ALA A 447 54.28 -15.52 -22.63
N CYS A 448 53.20 -15.88 -23.33
CA CYS A 448 52.21 -14.93 -23.87
C CYS A 448 50.77 -15.25 -23.47
N ASN A 449 50.56 -16.18 -22.52
CA ASN A 449 49.24 -16.71 -22.19
C ASN A 449 48.49 -15.89 -21.15
N VAL A 450 47.17 -16.03 -21.16
CA VAL A 450 46.26 -15.47 -20.16
C VAL A 450 45.60 -16.60 -19.41
N VAL A 451 45.71 -16.60 -18.08
CA VAL A 451 45.12 -17.63 -17.22
C VAL A 451 44.03 -17.01 -16.36
N GLU A 452 42.80 -17.50 -16.52
CA GLU A 452 41.62 -16.94 -15.86
C GLU A 452 40.82 -18.02 -15.15
N GLU A 453 40.36 -17.71 -13.94
CA GLU A 453 39.38 -18.53 -13.22
C GLU A 453 37.97 -18.07 -13.60
N VAL A 454 37.13 -18.98 -14.06
CA VAL A 454 35.74 -18.72 -14.48
C VAL A 454 34.77 -19.51 -13.61
N GLY A 455 33.61 -18.91 -13.35
CA GLY A 455 32.56 -19.51 -12.53
C GLY A 455 31.15 -19.29 -13.08
N PRO A 456 30.13 -19.84 -12.40
CA PRO A 456 28.75 -19.76 -12.88
C PRO A 456 28.31 -18.32 -13.07
N GLY A 457 27.77 -18.02 -14.25
CA GLY A 457 27.32 -16.70 -14.64
C GLY A 457 28.28 -15.96 -15.59
N ASP A 458 29.53 -16.42 -15.71
CA ASP A 458 30.49 -15.81 -16.63
C ASP A 458 30.20 -16.21 -18.09
N VAL A 459 30.44 -15.26 -19.01
CA VAL A 459 30.41 -15.49 -20.46
C VAL A 459 31.79 -15.19 -21.05
N ILE A 460 32.27 -16.06 -21.92
CA ILE A 460 33.57 -15.95 -22.58
C ILE A 460 33.32 -15.87 -24.08
N VAL A 461 33.90 -14.86 -24.74
CA VAL A 461 33.83 -14.65 -26.18
C VAL A 461 35.23 -14.86 -26.75
N ILE A 462 35.44 -15.99 -27.41
CA ILE A 462 36.74 -16.43 -27.92
C ILE A 462 36.82 -16.14 -29.43
N PRO A 463 37.74 -15.27 -29.88
CA PRO A 463 38.02 -15.07 -31.29
C PRO A 463 38.51 -16.34 -31.98
N ALA A 464 38.20 -16.50 -33.27
CA ALA A 464 38.78 -17.58 -34.08
C ALA A 464 40.31 -17.45 -34.08
N GLY A 465 41.00 -18.56 -33.88
CA GLY A 465 42.46 -18.62 -33.77
C GLY A 465 43.01 -18.56 -32.34
N VAL A 466 42.21 -18.20 -31.33
CA VAL A 466 42.64 -18.17 -29.93
C VAL A 466 42.60 -19.58 -29.33
N ALA A 467 43.80 -20.10 -29.02
CA ALA A 467 43.90 -21.38 -28.34
C ALA A 467 43.43 -21.28 -26.90
N HIS A 468 42.84 -22.35 -26.40
CA HIS A 468 42.40 -22.42 -25.02
C HIS A 468 42.39 -23.87 -24.50
N GLY A 469 42.62 -24.02 -23.20
CA GLY A 469 42.69 -25.31 -22.53
C GLY A 469 42.46 -25.21 -21.02
N CYS A 470 41.85 -26.24 -20.44
CA CYS A 470 41.58 -26.33 -19.02
C CYS A 470 42.81 -26.80 -18.24
N LEU A 471 43.31 -25.97 -17.32
CA LEU A 471 44.38 -26.36 -16.39
C LEU A 471 43.81 -27.14 -15.18
N ARG A 472 42.71 -26.64 -14.62
CA ARG A 472 42.03 -27.23 -13.46
C ARG A 472 40.54 -26.95 -13.53
N SER A 473 39.70 -27.91 -13.17
CA SER A 473 38.26 -27.70 -13.02
C SER A 473 37.72 -28.44 -11.79
N SER A 474 36.62 -27.92 -11.26
CA SER A 474 35.77 -28.68 -10.33
C SER A 474 35.13 -29.90 -11.03
N GLU A 475 34.70 -30.90 -10.25
CA GLU A 475 34.13 -32.15 -10.80
C GLU A 475 32.86 -31.93 -11.63
N ALA A 476 32.07 -30.91 -11.29
CA ALA A 476 30.80 -30.60 -11.93
C ALA A 476 30.88 -29.41 -12.90
N PHE A 477 32.08 -29.03 -13.35
CA PHE A 477 32.26 -27.88 -14.24
C PHE A 477 31.60 -28.13 -15.61
N CYS A 478 30.63 -27.29 -15.95
CA CYS A 478 29.90 -27.35 -17.21
C CYS A 478 29.58 -25.94 -17.74
N MET A 479 29.56 -25.85 -19.07
CA MET A 479 29.32 -24.62 -19.82
C MET A 479 28.49 -24.93 -21.08
N VAL A 480 27.76 -23.93 -21.55
CA VAL A 480 27.06 -23.93 -22.83
C VAL A 480 28.01 -23.39 -23.88
N GLY A 481 28.18 -24.13 -24.98
CA GLY A 481 28.89 -23.64 -26.16
C GLY A 481 27.92 -23.22 -27.26
N ALA A 482 28.11 -22.02 -27.79
CA ALA A 482 27.32 -21.43 -28.83
C ALA A 482 28.20 -20.75 -29.89
N TYR A 483 27.68 -20.68 -31.10
CA TYR A 483 28.36 -20.11 -32.26
C TYR A 483 27.34 -19.32 -33.08
N ALA A 484 27.79 -18.40 -33.91
CA ALA A 484 26.91 -17.65 -34.81
C ALA A 484 26.06 -18.61 -35.66
N GLU A 485 24.83 -18.21 -35.98
CA GLU A 485 23.91 -19.04 -36.75
C GLU A 485 24.53 -19.48 -38.09
N GLY A 486 24.49 -20.79 -38.36
CA GLY A 486 25.09 -21.39 -39.56
C GLY A 486 26.60 -21.63 -39.48
N ALA A 487 27.29 -21.22 -38.41
CA ALA A 487 28.70 -21.50 -38.22
C ALA A 487 28.95 -22.97 -37.84
N HIS A 488 30.06 -23.50 -38.37
CA HIS A 488 30.59 -24.81 -38.02
C HIS A 488 32.01 -24.64 -37.48
N TRP A 489 32.31 -25.33 -36.39
CA TRP A 489 33.61 -25.26 -35.72
C TRP A 489 34.47 -26.49 -36.05
N ASP A 490 35.77 -26.27 -36.15
CA ASP A 490 36.81 -27.26 -36.41
C ASP A 490 37.80 -27.35 -35.24
N MET A 491 38.54 -28.45 -35.08
CA MET A 491 39.49 -28.59 -33.96
C MET A 491 40.92 -28.56 -34.48
N ASN A 492 41.65 -27.48 -34.17
CA ASN A 492 43.06 -27.33 -34.54
C ASN A 492 43.96 -27.35 -33.30
N TYR A 493 45.17 -27.86 -33.46
CA TYR A 493 46.08 -28.10 -32.34
C TYR A 493 47.49 -27.50 -32.53
N GLY A 494 47.76 -26.82 -33.65
CA GLY A 494 49.07 -26.23 -33.94
C GLY A 494 50.16 -27.29 -34.21
N ARG A 495 49.79 -28.39 -34.88
CA ARG A 495 50.67 -29.56 -35.05
C ARG A 495 51.78 -29.35 -36.08
N ASP A 496 51.46 -28.68 -37.18
CA ASP A 496 52.38 -28.48 -38.30
C ASP A 496 51.98 -27.24 -39.13
N GLU A 497 52.92 -26.78 -39.97
CA GLU A 497 52.74 -25.61 -40.83
C GLU A 497 51.59 -25.78 -41.85
N THR A 498 51.19 -27.01 -42.16
CA THR A 498 50.09 -27.27 -43.10
C THR A 498 48.73 -27.02 -42.43
N GLU A 499 48.55 -27.45 -41.18
CA GLU A 499 47.39 -27.11 -40.36
C GLU A 499 47.32 -25.60 -40.14
N TYR A 500 48.44 -24.99 -39.72
CA TYR A 500 48.52 -23.54 -39.49
C TYR A 500 48.21 -22.73 -40.75
N GLY A 501 48.83 -23.08 -41.89
CA GLY A 501 48.63 -22.39 -43.17
C GLY A 501 47.20 -22.47 -43.72
N LYS A 502 46.44 -23.51 -43.36
CA LYS A 502 44.99 -23.59 -43.64
C LYS A 502 44.19 -22.75 -42.64
N ALA A 503 44.51 -22.86 -41.36
CA ALA A 503 43.81 -22.15 -40.30
C ALA A 503 43.87 -20.63 -40.48
N ILE A 504 45.03 -20.06 -40.80
CA ILE A 504 45.15 -18.60 -41.01
C ILE A 504 44.24 -18.09 -42.13
N LYS A 505 44.04 -18.88 -43.20
CA LYS A 505 43.13 -18.52 -44.29
C LYS A 505 41.67 -18.60 -43.84
N SER A 506 41.30 -19.68 -43.14
CA SER A 506 39.95 -19.83 -42.60
C SER A 506 39.59 -18.71 -41.63
N ILE A 507 40.53 -18.31 -40.75
CA ILE A 507 40.31 -17.28 -39.73
C ILE A 507 40.05 -15.92 -40.36
N GLU A 508 40.71 -15.58 -41.47
CA GLU A 508 40.44 -14.34 -42.21
C GLU A 508 39.01 -14.28 -42.77
N ASP A 509 38.43 -15.43 -43.12
CA ASP A 509 37.09 -15.53 -43.67
C ASP A 509 35.97 -15.56 -42.61
N VAL A 510 36.30 -15.69 -41.31
CA VAL A 510 35.28 -15.72 -40.25
C VAL A 510 34.61 -14.34 -40.11
N PRO A 511 33.28 -14.22 -40.30
CA PRO A 511 32.58 -12.96 -40.17
C PRO A 511 32.57 -12.45 -38.73
N ILE A 512 32.73 -11.13 -38.55
CA ILE A 512 32.51 -10.47 -37.26
C ILE A 512 31.00 -10.45 -37.00
N PRO A 513 30.52 -10.93 -35.83
CA PRO A 513 29.09 -10.95 -35.53
C PRO A 513 28.48 -9.54 -35.52
N GLU A 514 27.24 -9.41 -36.01
CA GLU A 514 26.48 -8.14 -35.99
C GLU A 514 25.88 -7.82 -34.62
N THR A 515 25.76 -8.83 -33.75
CA THR A 515 25.15 -8.74 -32.42
C THR A 515 26.09 -9.25 -31.33
N ASP A 516 25.95 -8.68 -30.14
CA ASP A 516 26.55 -9.19 -28.91
C ASP A 516 25.74 -10.40 -28.39
N PRO A 517 26.41 -11.47 -27.91
CA PRO A 517 25.76 -12.71 -27.46
C PRO A 517 24.82 -12.52 -26.26
N VAL A 518 24.95 -11.44 -25.49
CA VAL A 518 24.13 -11.17 -24.29
C VAL A 518 23.23 -9.94 -24.49
N TYR A 519 23.80 -8.83 -24.97
CA TYR A 519 23.15 -7.51 -25.01
C TYR A 519 22.69 -7.10 -26.41
N ARG A 520 22.79 -7.99 -27.39
CA ARG A 520 22.34 -7.78 -28.77
C ARG A 520 22.97 -6.56 -29.44
N ASN A 521 22.33 -5.39 -29.40
CA ASN A 521 22.77 -4.21 -30.17
C ASN A 521 23.66 -3.24 -29.37
N GLU A 522 23.87 -3.47 -28.07
CA GLU A 522 24.53 -2.51 -27.17
C GLU A 522 25.66 -3.15 -26.36
N GLY A 523 26.15 -4.33 -26.76
CA GLY A 523 27.09 -5.10 -25.94
C GLY A 523 28.57 -4.82 -26.21
N PRO A 524 29.46 -5.20 -25.26
CA PRO A 524 30.90 -4.94 -25.35
C PRO A 524 31.55 -5.55 -26.60
N LEU A 525 31.03 -6.66 -27.13
CA LEU A 525 31.56 -7.29 -28.34
C LEU A 525 31.60 -6.29 -29.49
N LEU A 526 30.53 -5.53 -29.68
CA LEU A 526 30.42 -4.56 -30.77
C LEU A 526 31.44 -3.42 -30.59
N GLU A 527 31.63 -2.94 -29.36
CA GLU A 527 32.61 -1.89 -29.05
C GLU A 527 34.05 -2.33 -29.32
N HIS A 528 34.38 -3.59 -29.02
CA HIS A 528 35.73 -4.11 -29.13
C HIS A 528 36.08 -4.68 -30.51
N TRP A 529 35.12 -5.28 -31.21
CA TRP A 529 35.37 -6.03 -32.46
C TRP A 529 34.94 -5.30 -33.73
N GLN A 530 34.02 -4.33 -33.67
CA GLN A 530 33.51 -3.60 -34.86
C GLN A 530 34.11 -2.19 -35.02
N LYS A 531 35.34 -1.97 -34.54
CA LYS A 531 35.99 -0.65 -34.61
C LYS A 531 36.24 -0.15 -36.03
#